data_AF-A0AAD1NI13-F1
#
_entry.id   AF-A0AAD1NI13-F1
#
_cell.length_a   1.000
_cell.length_b   1.000
_cell.length_c   1.000
_cell.angle_alpha   90.00
_cell.angle_beta   90.00
_cell.angle_gamma   90.00
#
_symmetry.space_group_name_H-M   'P 1'
#
loop_
_entity.id
_entity.type
_entity.pdbx_description
1 polymer ?
#
loop_
_entity_poly.entity_id
_entity_poly.type
_entity_poly.pdbx_seq_one_letter_code
_entity_poly.pdbx_strand_id
1 'polypeptide(L)' 'MTTWTDEMKESVSKQRLNPFLVLDYINEIVGVYRNSKQCERESEFGFSSLGIRQALNKIHKSHKGFRFEKISIELYKEYR' A
#
# COMPACT_ATOMS: atom_id res chain seq x y z
N MET A 1 -11.06 -24.12 -16.67
CA MET A 1 -10.73 -22.82 -16.05
C MET A 1 -10.46 -23.08 -14.59
N THR A 2 -9.29 -22.71 -14.07
CA THR A 2 -8.97 -22.91 -12.65
C THR A 2 -9.73 -21.87 -11.82
N THR A 3 -10.71 -22.30 -11.04
CA THR A 3 -11.46 -21.41 -10.14
C THR A 3 -10.58 -21.11 -8.93
N TRP A 4 -10.12 -19.86 -8.82
CA TRP A 4 -9.28 -19.42 -7.70
C TRP A 4 -10.09 -19.38 -6.41
N THR A 5 -9.72 -20.19 -5.43
CA THR A 5 -10.27 -20.10 -4.06
C THR A 5 -9.78 -18.83 -3.37
N ASP A 6 -10.53 -18.33 -2.40
CA ASP A 6 -10.17 -17.09 -1.70
C ASP A 6 -8.86 -17.23 -0.89
N GLU A 7 -8.56 -18.43 -0.38
CA GLU A 7 -7.27 -18.75 0.24
C GLU A 7 -6.10 -18.62 -0.74
N MET A 8 -6.26 -19.08 -1.98
CA MET A 8 -5.22 -18.95 -3.02
C MET A 8 -4.99 -17.49 -3.38
N LYS A 9 -6.05 -16.69 -3.48
CA LYS A 9 -5.94 -15.23 -3.73
C LYS A 9 -5.22 -14.53 -2.59
N GLU A 10 -5.52 -14.90 -1.34
CA GLU A 10 -4.87 -14.32 -0.17
C GLU A 10 -3.39 -14.71 -0.09
N SER A 11 -3.06 -15.96 -0.40
CA SER A 11 -1.67 -16.46 -0.45
C SER A 11 -0.84 -15.72 -1.50
N VAL A 12 -1.34 -15.59 -2.74
CA VAL A 12 -0.67 -14.82 -3.81
C VAL A 12 -0.57 -13.33 -3.45
N SER A 13 -1.61 -12.77 -2.83
CA SER A 13 -1.58 -11.36 -2.40
C SER A 13 -0.55 -11.09 -1.31
N LYS A 14 -0.26 -12.07 -0.43
CA LYS A 14 0.80 -11.99 0.58
C LYS A 14 2.19 -12.03 -0.04
N GLN A 15 2.35 -12.76 -1.15
CA GLN A 15 3.64 -12.91 -1.85
C GLN A 15 3.95 -11.74 -2.79
N ARG A 16 2.93 -11.05 -3.33
CA ARG A 16 3.13 -9.96 -4.30
C ARG A 16 3.40 -8.63 -3.59
N LEU A 17 4.69 -8.29 -3.45
CA LEU A 17 5.14 -6.99 -2.96
C LEU A 17 4.80 -5.90 -3.98
N ASN A 18 4.07 -4.88 -3.53
CA ASN A 18 3.86 -3.62 -4.25
C ASN A 18 4.08 -2.48 -3.25
N PRO A 19 5.32 -2.28 -2.80
CA PRO A 19 5.58 -1.45 -1.64
C PRO A 19 5.46 0.04 -1.95
N PHE A 20 5.12 0.81 -0.92
CA PHE A 20 5.03 2.27 -0.99
C PHE A 20 5.27 2.91 0.38
N LEU A 21 5.64 4.19 0.33
CA LEU A 21 5.70 5.09 1.47
C LEU A 21 4.37 5.83 1.63
N VAL A 22 4.03 6.12 2.88
CA VAL A 22 2.98 7.07 3.25
C VAL A 22 3.66 8.31 3.79
N LEU A 23 3.35 9.44 3.16
CA LEU A 23 3.88 10.74 3.51
C LEU A 23 2.75 11.62 4.04
N ASP A 24 3.02 12.36 5.10
CA ASP A 24 2.09 13.35 5.63
C ASP A 24 2.09 14.66 4.81
N TYR A 25 1.49 15.71 5.36
CA TYR A 25 1.36 17.02 4.71
C TYR A 25 2.68 17.83 4.68
N ILE A 26 3.65 17.51 5.53
CA ILE A 26 5.01 18.10 5.52
C ILE A 26 6.03 17.24 4.77
N ASN A 27 5.60 16.09 4.23
CA ASN A 27 6.40 15.07 3.53
C ASN A 27 7.29 14.25 4.46
N GLU A 28 6.91 14.07 5.73
CA GLU A 28 7.54 13.08 6.60
C GLU A 28 6.98 11.68 6.33
N ILE A 29 7.86 10.67 6.40
CA ILE A 29 7.47 9.27 6.24
C ILE A 29 6.81 8.81 7.54
N VAL A 30 5.50 8.60 7.47
CA VAL A 30 4.69 8.12 8.60
C VAL A 30 4.41 6.61 8.51
N GLY A 31 4.76 5.96 7.40
CA GLY A 31 4.62 4.52 7.27
C GLY A 31 5.19 3.95 5.98
N VAL A 32 5.60 2.68 6.07
CA VAL A 32 6.11 1.90 4.94
C VAL A 32 5.34 0.59 4.88
N TYR A 33 4.69 0.30 3.75
CA TYR A 33 3.80 -0.86 3.64
C TYR A 33 4.11 -1.70 2.41
N ARG A 34 3.92 -3.02 2.53
CA ARG A 34 4.14 -3.98 1.44
C ARG A 34 3.13 -3.87 0.31
N ASN A 35 1.89 -3.47 0.65
CA ASN A 35 0.76 -3.31 -0.26
C ASN A 35 -0.41 -2.59 0.42
N SER A 36 -1.40 -2.17 -0.39
CA SER A 36 -2.54 -1.37 0.07
C SER A 36 -3.41 -2.09 1.11
N LYS A 37 -3.51 -3.42 1.02
CA LYS A 37 -4.29 -4.24 1.97
C LYS A 37 -3.65 -4.32 3.35
N GLN A 38 -2.32 -4.41 3.40
CA GLN A 38 -1.61 -4.31 4.67
C GLN A 38 -1.85 -2.94 5.31
N CYS A 39 -1.67 -1.88 4.53
CA CYS A 39 -1.87 -0.51 4.98
C CYS A 39 -3.29 -0.25 5.50
N GLU A 40 -4.32 -0.71 4.80
CA GLU A 40 -5.73 -0.59 5.24
C GLU A 40 -6.00 -1.26 6.59
N ARG A 41 -5.30 -2.36 6.91
CA ARG A 41 -5.49 -3.13 8.14
C ARG A 41 -4.65 -2.63 9.31
N GLU A 42 -3.42 -2.19 9.04
CA GLU A 42 -2.41 -1.88 10.07
C GLU A 42 -2.26 -0.39 10.34
N SER A 43 -2.75 0.47 9.44
CA SER A 43 -2.73 1.93 9.62
C SER A 43 -3.80 2.40 10.58
N GLU A 44 -3.43 3.25 11.54
CA GLU A 44 -4.34 3.96 12.44
C GLU A 44 -5.13 5.09 11.74
N PHE A 45 -4.70 5.52 10.55
CA PHE A 45 -5.32 6.62 9.80
C PHE A 45 -6.61 6.20 9.06
N GLY A 46 -6.96 4.90 9.09
CA GLY A 46 -8.18 4.35 8.53
C GLY A 46 -8.27 4.47 7.00
N PHE A 47 -7.17 4.21 6.29
CA PHE A 47 -7.14 4.29 4.83
C PHE A 47 -7.92 3.14 4.18
N SER A 48 -8.68 3.42 3.13
CA SER A 48 -9.24 2.38 2.25
C SER A 48 -8.24 1.93 1.19
N SER A 49 -8.18 0.62 0.91
CA SER A 49 -7.28 0.08 -0.14
C SER A 49 -7.52 0.72 -1.51
N LEU A 50 -8.77 1.04 -1.84
CA LEU A 50 -9.12 1.68 -3.10
C LEU A 50 -8.55 3.10 -3.19
N GLY A 51 -8.71 3.91 -2.14
CA GLY A 51 -8.18 5.28 -2.11
C GLY A 51 -6.66 5.31 -2.22
N ILE A 52 -5.97 4.39 -1.54
CA ILE A 52 -4.51 4.23 -1.66
C ILE A 52 -4.12 3.95 -3.12
N ARG A 53 -4.78 2.99 -3.78
CA ARG A 53 -4.46 2.64 -5.18
C ARG A 53 -4.71 3.80 -6.14
N GLN A 54 -5.80 4.55 -5.96
CA GLN A 54 -6.09 5.72 -6.78
C GLN A 54 -5.04 6.81 -6.59
N ALA A 55 -4.59 7.04 -5.35
CA ALA A 55 -3.50 7.98 -5.07
C ALA A 55 -2.15 7.52 -5.68
N LEU A 56 -1.80 6.24 -5.53
CA LEU A 56 -0.59 5.65 -6.12
C LEU A 56 -0.58 5.69 -7.65
N ASN A 57 -1.76 5.61 -8.28
CA ASN A 57 -1.93 5.71 -9.73
C ASN A 57 -2.13 7.15 -10.21
N LYS A 58 -1.94 8.15 -9.33
CA LYS A 58 -2.04 9.58 -9.63
C LYS A 58 -3.42 10.02 -10.15
N ILE A 59 -4.47 9.24 -9.90
CA ILE A 59 -5.87 9.64 -10.15
C ILE A 59 -6.28 10.73 -9.14
N HIS A 60 -5.87 10.55 -7.89
CA HIS A 60 -5.99 11.57 -6.84
C HIS A 60 -4.59 11.97 -6.36
N LYS A 61 -4.44 13.21 -5.92
CA LYS A 61 -3.17 13.71 -5.39
C LYS A 61 -2.81 13.09 -4.03
N SER A 62 -3.83 12.84 -3.21
CA SER A 62 -3.72 12.38 -1.82
C SER A 62 -4.97 11.57 -1.43
N HIS A 63 -4.88 10.83 -0.33
CA HIS A 63 -6.01 10.20 0.33
C HIS A 63 -5.97 10.54 1.83
N LYS A 64 -7.08 11.09 2.36
CA LYS A 64 -7.16 11.59 3.75
C LYS A 64 -6.04 12.56 4.16
N GLY A 65 -5.54 13.37 3.22
CA GLY A 65 -4.45 14.31 3.48
C GLY A 65 -3.03 13.72 3.37
N PHE A 66 -2.90 12.41 3.16
CA PHE A 66 -1.61 11.74 2.99
C PHE A 66 -1.30 11.49 1.52
N ARG A 67 -0.01 11.52 1.20
CA ARG A 67 0.53 11.15 -0.12
C ARG A 67 1.08 9.73 -0.08
N PHE A 68 1.07 9.09 -1.24
CA PHE A 68 1.51 7.71 -1.40
C PHE A 68 2.51 7.62 -2.55
N GLU A 69 3.67 7.04 -2.29
CA GLU A 69 4.78 6.97 -3.25
C GLU A 69 5.31 5.54 -3.38
N LYS A 70 5.26 4.99 -4.59
CA LYS A 70 5.77 3.65 -4.86
C LYS A 70 7.28 3.63 -4.65
N ILE A 71 7.77 2.56 -4.03
CA ILE A 71 9.20 2.30 -3.86
C ILE A 71 9.58 0.96 -4.49
N SER A 72 10.88 0.75 -4.69
CA SER A 72 11.39 -0.55 -5.11
C SER A 72 11.29 -1.58 -4.00
N ILE A 73 11.39 -2.86 -4.36
CA ILE A 73 11.38 -3.96 -3.39
C ILE A 73 12.66 -3.95 -2.54
N GLU A 74 13.78 -3.56 -3.15
CA GLU A 74 15.08 -3.44 -2.51
C GLU A 74 15.01 -2.37 -1.41
N LEU A 75 14.51 -1.18 -1.73
CA LEU A 75 14.35 -0.09 -0.77
C LEU A 75 13.37 -0.47 0.34
N TYR A 76 12.27 -1.17 0.02
CA TYR A 76 11.35 -1.68 1.04
C TYR A 76 12.01 -2.63 2.04
N LYS A 77 12.97 -3.46 1.58
CA LYS A 77 13.72 -4.36 2.46
C LYS A 77 14.73 -3.63 3.34
N GLU A 78 15.24 -2.47 2.93
CA GLU A 78 16.12 -1.66 3.78
C GLU A 78 15.39 -1.05 4.99
N TYR A 79 14.08 -0.82 4.88
CA TYR A 79 13.24 -0.31 5.97
C TYR A 79 12.76 -1.38 6.96
N ARG A 80 13.12 -2.66 6.78
CA ARG A 80 12.53 -3.79 7.53
C ARG A 80 13.57 -4.72 8.12
#